data_AF-A0A842N102-F1
#
_entry.id   AF-A0A842N102-F1
#
_cell.length_a   1.000
_cell.length_b   1.000
_cell.length_c   1.000
_cell.angle_alpha   90.00
_cell.angle_beta   90.00
_cell.angle_gamma   90.00
#
_symmetry.space_group_name_H-M   'P 1'
#
loop_
_entity.id
_entity.type
_entity.pdbx_description
1 polymer ?
#
loop_
_entity_poly.entity_id
_entity_poly.type
_entity_poly.pdbx_seq_one_letter_code
_entity_poly.pdbx_strand_id
1 'polypeptide(L)'
;MKVLVDRKSVLREILRIEGEINTMRRNPRYVSIKSHIFSLESRRFGSHTVSIAAPEDPETTLELRNNSQEMRDTLSRYKEMRTEFDDRLDGLVVRKAGLQRQLFVRPQ
;
A
#
# COMPACT_ATOMS: atom_id res chain seq x y z
N MET A 1 25.25 -30.48 7.54
CA MET A 1 23.83 -30.81 7.32
C MET A 1 23.27 -29.91 6.23
N LYS A 2 22.97 -30.42 5.04
CA LYS A 2 22.18 -29.67 4.03
C LYS A 2 20.73 -29.78 4.47
N VAL A 3 20.15 -28.69 4.94
CA VAL A 3 18.69 -28.62 5.15
C VAL A 3 18.07 -28.83 3.78
N LEU A 4 17.49 -30.01 3.54
CA LEU A 4 16.63 -30.26 2.39
C LEU A 4 15.38 -29.41 2.60
N VAL A 5 15.45 -28.16 2.16
CA VAL A 5 14.30 -27.29 2.06
C VAL A 5 13.26 -28.02 1.22
N ASP A 6 12.12 -28.38 1.81
CA ASP A 6 11.04 -29.02 1.07
C ASP A 6 10.54 -28.04 0.01
N ARG A 7 10.95 -28.26 -1.24
CA ARG A 7 10.66 -27.37 -2.36
C ARG A 7 9.16 -27.17 -2.53
N LYS A 8 8.35 -28.18 -2.22
CA LYS A 8 6.88 -28.11 -2.29
C LYS A 8 6.33 -27.14 -1.24
N SER A 9 6.85 -27.17 -0.01
CA SER A 9 6.46 -26.22 1.04
C SER A 9 6.80 -24.77 0.68
N VAL A 10 7.98 -24.52 0.11
CA VAL A 10 8.40 -23.15 -0.28
C VAL A 10 7.58 -22.63 -1.45
N LEU A 11 7.27 -23.47 -2.44
CA LEU A 11 6.38 -23.09 -3.55
C LEU A 11 4.98 -22.72 -3.06
N ARG A 12 4.40 -23.52 -2.14
CA ARG A 12 3.10 -23.21 -1.53
C ARG A 12 3.13 -21.86 -0.81
N GLU A 13 4.22 -21.58 -0.09
CA GLU A 13 4.37 -20.33 0.62
C GLU A 13 4.50 -19.12 -0.32
N ILE A 14 5.22 -19.25 -1.44
CA ILE A 14 5.27 -18.21 -2.48
C ILE A 14 3.88 -17.91 -3.03
N LEU A 15 3.10 -18.95 -3.36
CA LEU A 15 1.74 -18.78 -3.89
C LEU A 15 0.81 -18.13 -2.86
N ARG A 16 0.95 -18.50 -1.58
CA ARG A 16 0.21 -17.86 -0.48
C ARG A 16 0.52 -16.36 -0.39
N ILE A 17 1.81 -16.01 -0.39
CA ILE A 17 2.26 -14.61 -0.35
C ILE A 17 1.79 -13.84 -1.59
N GLU A 18 1.81 -14.45 -2.77
CA GLU A 18 1.26 -13.84 -3.99
C GLU A 18 -0.24 -13.53 -3.86
N GLY A 19 -1.01 -14.46 -3.29
CA GLY A 19 -2.43 -14.24 -2.99
C GLY A 19 -2.64 -13.07 -2.02
N GLU A 20 -1.82 -12.98 -0.98
CA GLU A 20 -1.86 -11.89 0.01
C GLU A 20 -1.51 -10.53 -0.62
N ILE A 21 -0.44 -10.46 -1.41
CA ILE A 21 -0.06 -9.24 -2.16
C ILE A 21 -1.22 -8.79 -3.06
N ASN A 22 -1.81 -9.71 -3.83
CA ASN A 22 -2.91 -9.40 -4.73
C ASN A 22 -4.15 -8.89 -3.97
N THR A 23 -4.46 -9.50 -2.83
CA THR A 23 -5.57 -9.10 -1.95
C THR A 23 -5.34 -7.71 -1.39
N MET A 24 -4.13 -7.43 -0.87
CA MET A 24 -3.77 -6.12 -0.34
C MET A 24 -3.82 -5.02 -1.40
N ARG A 25 -3.29 -5.29 -2.60
CA ARG A 25 -3.33 -4.32 -3.72
C ARG A 25 -4.74 -3.97 -4.17
N ARG A 26 -5.69 -4.90 -4.01
CA ARG A 26 -7.12 -4.72 -4.34
C ARG A 26 -7.95 -4.28 -3.14
N ASN A 27 -7.34 -4.07 -1.98
CA ASN A 27 -8.07 -3.63 -0.79
C ASN A 27 -8.74 -2.27 -1.07
N PRO A 28 -10.08 -2.17 -0.95
CA PRO A 28 -10.80 -0.94 -1.27
C PRO A 28 -10.29 0.28 -0.49
N ARG A 29 -9.89 0.09 0.78
CA ARG A 29 -9.33 1.14 1.62
C ARG A 29 -8.00 1.65 1.07
N TYR A 30 -7.12 0.74 0.68
CA TYR A 30 -5.82 1.10 0.10
C TYR A 30 -5.98 1.85 -1.23
N VAL A 31 -6.91 1.40 -2.08
CA VAL A 31 -7.23 2.06 -3.35
C VAL A 31 -7.81 3.46 -3.12
N SER A 32 -8.75 3.61 -2.17
CA SER A 32 -9.33 4.89 -1.78
C SER A 32 -8.27 5.86 -1.26
N ILE A 33 -7.40 5.43 -0.33
CA ILE A 33 -6.30 6.26 0.20
C ILE A 33 -5.43 6.82 -0.95
N LYS A 34 -5.04 5.96 -1.90
CA LYS A 34 -4.24 6.41 -3.06
C LYS A 34 -4.98 7.42 -3.93
N SER A 35 -6.28 7.20 -4.16
CA SER A 35 -7.12 8.13 -4.92
C SER A 35 -7.25 9.49 -4.22
N HIS A 36 -7.39 9.49 -2.89
CA HIS A 36 -7.46 10.70 -2.08
C HIS A 36 -6.15 11.49 -2.11
N ILE A 37 -5.00 10.82 -1.91
CA ILE A 37 -3.67 11.44 -2.06
C ILE A 37 -3.53 12.08 -3.44
N PHE A 38 -3.85 11.33 -4.50
CA PHE A 38 -3.76 11.83 -5.87
C PHE A 38 -4.66 13.07 -6.08
N SER A 39 -5.87 13.05 -5.53
CA SER A 39 -6.83 14.15 -5.64
C SER A 39 -6.35 15.42 -4.92
N LEU A 40 -5.67 15.27 -3.78
CA LEU A 40 -5.07 16.38 -3.04
C LEU A 40 -3.79 16.92 -3.73
N GLU A 41 -2.94 16.05 -4.29
CA GLU A 41 -1.69 16.47 -4.92
C GLU A 41 -1.86 17.04 -6.34
N SER A 42 -2.84 16.55 -7.09
CA SER A 42 -3.07 16.96 -8.48
C SER A 42 -3.78 18.31 -8.62
N ARG A 43 -4.41 18.82 -7.55
CA ARG A 43 -5.12 20.10 -7.58
C ARG A 43 -4.15 21.27 -7.50
N ARG A 44 -3.74 21.76 -8.67
CA ARG A 44 -2.92 22.98 -8.82
C ARG A 44 -3.73 24.21 -9.27
N PHE A 45 -4.86 24.02 -9.96
CA PHE A 45 -5.65 25.13 -10.53
C PHE A 45 -7.16 24.83 -10.54
N GLY A 46 -7.99 25.87 -10.43
CA GLY A 46 -9.45 25.79 -10.65
C GLY A 46 -10.31 26.09 -9.42
N SER A 47 -10.39 25.17 -8.46
CA SER A 47 -11.25 25.33 -7.27
C SER A 47 -10.50 25.98 -6.10
N HIS A 48 -11.19 26.75 -5.26
CA HIS A 48 -10.63 27.22 -3.98
C HIS A 48 -10.73 26.17 -2.88
N THR A 49 -11.60 25.17 -3.05
CA THR A 49 -11.90 24.12 -2.06
C THR A 49 -11.92 22.72 -2.66
N VAL A 50 -11.73 21.70 -1.83
CA VAL A 50 -11.70 20.28 -2.16
C VAL A 50 -12.60 19.53 -1.20
N SER A 51 -13.53 18.76 -1.75
CA SER A 51 -14.32 17.82 -0.97
C SER A 51 -13.63 16.46 -0.98
N ILE A 52 -13.38 15.88 0.20
CA ILE A 52 -12.73 14.58 0.36
C ILE A 52 -13.26 13.87 1.60
N ALA A 53 -13.27 12.54 1.62
CA ALA A 53 -13.62 11.81 2.84
C ALA A 53 -12.63 12.13 3.97
N ALA A 54 -13.03 11.97 5.23
CA ALA A 54 -12.10 12.13 6.35
C ALA A 54 -11.20 10.88 6.46
N PRO A 55 -9.91 11.02 6.80
CA PRO A 55 -9.01 9.88 7.03
C PRO A 55 -9.49 8.95 8.16
N GLU A 56 -10.10 9.54 9.19
CA GLU A 56 -10.57 8.86 10.41
C GLU A 56 -11.92 8.17 10.20
N ASP A 57 -12.77 8.75 9.34
CA ASP A 57 -14.14 8.30 9.09
C ASP A 57 -14.52 8.51 7.61
N PRO A 58 -14.61 7.45 6.80
CA PRO A 58 -14.91 7.55 5.39
C PRO A 58 -16.35 7.99 5.08
N GLU A 59 -17.27 7.92 6.05
CA GLU A 59 -18.64 8.43 5.89
C GLU A 59 -18.70 9.96 6.03
N THR A 60 -17.70 10.55 6.69
CA THR A 60 -17.59 11.99 6.87
C THR A 60 -16.88 12.62 5.68
N THR A 61 -17.46 13.68 5.12
CA THR A 61 -16.85 14.48 4.05
C THR A 61 -16.29 15.80 4.60
N LEU A 62 -15.05 16.10 4.29
CA LEU A 62 -14.34 17.34 4.62
C LEU A 62 -14.29 18.26 3.41
N GLU A 63 -14.56 19.55 3.62
CA GLU A 63 -14.30 20.60 2.64
C GLU A 63 -13.04 21.38 3.01
N LEU A 64 -11.98 21.16 2.26
CA LEU A 64 -10.64 21.69 2.54
C LEU A 64 -10.31 22.82 1.58
N ARG A 65 -9.83 23.95 2.09
CA ARG A 65 -9.31 25.01 1.23
C ARG A 65 -8.00 24.57 0.57
N ASN A 66 -7.86 24.81 -0.72
CA ASN A 66 -6.63 24.52 -1.46
C ASN A 66 -5.43 25.26 -0.86
N ASN A 67 -4.29 24.57 -0.78
CA ASN A 67 -3.04 25.05 -0.18
C ASN A 67 -3.12 25.45 1.30
N SER A 68 -4.25 25.19 1.99
CA SER A 68 -4.38 25.43 3.42
C SER A 68 -3.52 24.47 4.24
N GLN A 69 -3.26 24.85 5.49
CA GLN A 69 -2.59 23.95 6.43
C GLN A 69 -3.43 22.69 6.66
N GLU A 70 -4.75 22.83 6.80
CA GLU A 70 -5.68 21.72 6.99
C GLU A 70 -5.61 20.68 5.85
N MET A 71 -5.50 21.15 4.60
CA MET A 71 -5.28 20.27 3.45
C MET A 71 -3.96 19.51 3.54
N ARG A 72 -2.87 20.19 3.96
CA ARG A 72 -1.54 19.56 4.11
C ARG A 72 -1.53 18.54 5.24
N ASP A 73 -2.23 18.83 6.34
CA ASP A 73 -2.36 17.93 7.48
C ASP A 73 -3.17 16.69 7.08
N THR A 74 -4.29 16.89 6.38
CA THR A 74 -5.11 15.79 5.85
C THR A 74 -4.33 14.92 4.86
N LEU A 75 -3.56 15.55 3.96
CA LEU A 75 -2.68 14.83 3.05
C LEU A 75 -1.63 14.01 3.79
N SER A 76 -1.06 14.57 4.87
CA SER A 76 -0.05 13.87 5.69
C SER A 76 -0.64 12.64 6.35
N ARG A 77 -1.86 12.74 6.93
CA ARG A 77 -2.57 11.57 7.50
C ARG A 77 -2.82 10.49 6.46
N TYR A 78 -3.29 10.84 5.26
CA TYR A 78 -3.46 9.86 4.20
C TYR A 78 -2.14 9.21 3.78
N LYS A 79 -1.04 9.96 3.77
CA LYS A 79 0.30 9.40 3.50
C LYS A 79 0.75 8.44 4.59
N GLU A 80 0.53 8.77 5.86
CA GLU A 80 0.83 7.87 6.99
C GLU A 80 0.05 6.56 6.88
N MET A 81 -1.26 6.64 6.63
CA MET A 81 -2.10 5.46 6.40
C MET A 81 -1.59 4.64 5.22
N ARG A 82 -1.18 5.29 4.13
CA ARG A 82 -0.60 4.61 2.97
C ARG A 82 0.70 3.89 3.32
N THR A 83 1.58 4.52 4.09
CA THR A 83 2.85 3.93 4.52
C THR A 83 2.62 2.60 5.25
N GLU A 84 1.62 2.50 6.12
CA GLU A 84 1.30 1.23 6.80
C GLU A 84 0.97 0.09 5.81
N PHE A 85 0.24 0.39 4.73
CA PHE A 85 -0.04 -0.59 3.69
C PHE A 85 1.18 -0.91 2.83
N ASP A 86 1.96 0.12 2.47
CA ASP A 86 3.16 -0.02 1.65
C ASP A 86 4.23 -0.86 2.40
N ASP A 87 4.46 -0.62 3.70
CA ASP A 87 5.39 -1.38 4.53
C ASP A 87 5.03 -2.87 4.59
N ARG A 88 3.73 -3.17 4.77
CA ARG A 88 3.24 -4.56 4.77
C ARG A 88 3.42 -5.22 3.40
N LEU A 89 3.12 -4.50 2.32
CA LEU A 89 3.33 -4.99 0.96
C LEU A 89 4.81 -5.26 0.67
N ASP A 90 5.69 -4.35 1.08
CA ASP A 90 7.13 -4.48 0.90
C ASP A 90 7.69 -5.67 1.68
N GLY A 91 7.22 -5.88 2.92
CA GLY A 91 7.56 -7.08 3.69
C GLY A 91 7.19 -8.38 2.97
N LEU A 92 5.99 -8.44 2.38
CA LEU A 92 5.56 -9.60 1.58
C LEU A 92 6.40 -9.78 0.32
N VAL A 93 6.71 -8.69 -0.39
CA VAL A 93 7.53 -8.72 -1.61
C VAL A 93 8.95 -9.20 -1.31
N VAL A 94 9.58 -8.68 -0.26
CA VAL A 94 10.92 -9.09 0.19
C VAL A 94 10.91 -10.57 0.59
N ARG A 95 9.90 -11.02 1.34
CA ARG A 95 9.77 -12.42 1.75
C ARG A 95 9.62 -13.35 0.54
N LYS A 96 8.75 -12.99 -0.41
CA LYS A 96 8.58 -13.72 -1.67
C LYS A 96 9.90 -13.82 -2.43
N ALA A 97 10.60 -12.70 -2.59
CA ALA A 97 11.88 -12.66 -3.30
C ALA A 97 12.93 -13.55 -2.61
N GLY A 98 12.97 -13.57 -1.27
CA GLY A 98 13.84 -14.46 -0.50
C GLY A 98 13.56 -15.94 -0.77
N LEU A 99 12.28 -16.35 -0.77
CA LEU A 99 11.87 -17.73 -1.07
C LEU A 99 12.16 -18.12 -2.52
N GLN A 100 11.95 -17.20 -3.46
CA GLN A 100 12.30 -17.42 -4.87
C GLN A 100 13.81 -17.62 -5.05
N ARG A 101 14.64 -16.84 -4.35
CA ARG A 101 16.10 -17.03 -4.36
C ARG A 101 16.48 -18.42 -3.84
N GLN A 102 15.86 -18.89 -2.74
CA GLN A 102 16.12 -20.22 -2.19
C GLN A 102 15.78 -21.37 -3.16
N LEU A 103 14.75 -21.20 -4.00
CA LEU A 103 14.29 -22.25 -4.92
C LEU A 103 14.98 -22.24 -6.28
N PHE A 104 15.31 -21.06 -6.79
CA PHE A 104 15.63 -20.85 -8.20
C PHE A 104 17.01 -20.26 -8.46
N VAL A 105 17.65 -19.62 -7.46
CA VAL A 105 19.03 -19.13 -7.62
C VAL A 105 19.99 -20.25 -7.24
N ARG A 106 20.63 -20.85 -8.25
CA ARG A 106 21.72 -21.81 -8.04
C ARG A 106 22.95 -21.06 -7.47
N PRO A 107 23.68 -21.62 -6.49
CA PRO A 107 25.06 -21.18 -6.28
C PRO A 107 25.86 -21.49 -7.55
N GLN A 108 26.64 -20.51 -8.03
CA GLN A 108 27.67 -20.76 -9.03
C GLN A 108 28.79 -21.61 -8.40
#